data_AF-A0A1G3RL26-F1
#
_entry.id   AF-A0A1G3RL26-F1
#
_cell.length_a   1.000
_cell.length_b   1.000
_cell.length_c   1.000
_cell.angle_alpha   90.00
_cell.angle_beta   90.00
_cell.angle_gamma   90.00
#
_symmetry.space_group_name_H-M   'P 1'
#
loop_
_entity.id
_entity.type
_entity.pdbx_description
1 polymer ?
#
loop_
_entity_poly.entity_id
_entity_poly.type
_entity_poly.pdbx_seq_one_letter_code
_entity_poly.pdbx_strand_id
1 'polypeptide(L)'
;MPLWAECGGYMYLCEAVEDARGNRWPGVGVVPWLTVMIGRSMALALTKGGSPVGPDGFARGSIFAAYLHVHFAGNMGAARRFTTACEAYARKLTAPNVSVHKLSARKATARRTTASAGTNQGAPQA
;
A
#
# COMPACT_ATOMS: atom_id res chain seq x y z
N MET A 1 -13.65 -0.34 7.94
CA MET A 1 -12.60 -1.13 7.27
C MET A 1 -11.28 -0.41 7.45
N PRO A 2 -10.25 -1.03 8.04
CA PRO A 2 -8.93 -0.41 8.11
C PRO A 2 -8.27 -0.37 6.74
N LEU A 3 -7.60 0.74 6.44
CA LEU A 3 -6.89 0.97 5.19
C LEU A 3 -5.49 1.49 5.50
N TRP A 4 -4.47 0.83 4.93
CA TRP A 4 -3.08 1.25 4.97
C TRP A 4 -2.62 1.46 3.53
N ALA A 5 -2.23 2.69 3.19
CA ALA A 5 -1.85 3.04 1.83
C ALA A 5 -0.49 3.77 1.82
N GLU A 6 0.44 3.29 0.99
CA GLU A 6 1.77 3.89 0.89
C GLU A 6 2.10 4.26 -0.56
N CYS A 7 2.97 5.25 -0.74
CA CYS A 7 3.50 5.67 -2.04
C CYS A 7 2.35 5.90 -3.05
N GLY A 8 2.30 5.14 -4.15
CA GLY A 8 1.26 5.27 -5.17
C GLY A 8 -0.16 5.03 -4.63
N GLY A 9 -0.33 4.20 -3.60
CA GLY A 9 -1.63 3.99 -2.96
C GLY A 9 -2.13 5.24 -2.25
N TYR A 10 -1.23 6.00 -1.62
CA TYR A 10 -1.56 7.28 -1.01
C TYR A 10 -1.88 8.34 -2.07
N MET A 11 -1.08 8.43 -3.14
CA MET A 11 -1.32 9.32 -4.28
C MET A 11 -2.69 9.07 -4.92
N TYR A 12 -3.11 7.81 -5.01
CA TYR A 12 -4.43 7.45 -5.56
C TYR A 12 -5.58 7.87 -4.63
N LEU A 13 -5.38 7.89 -3.31
CA LEU A 13 -6.39 8.32 -2.34
C LEU A 13 -6.56 9.85 -2.27
N CYS A 14 -5.59 10.61 -2.78
CA CYS A 14 -5.69 12.05 -2.95
C CYS A 14 -6.84 12.44 -3.90
N GLU A 15 -7.21 13.72 -3.91
CA GLU A 15 -8.26 14.24 -4.81
C GLU A 15 -7.83 14.15 -6.27
N ALA A 16 -6.54 14.32 -6.53
CA ALA A 16 -5.97 14.15 -7.84
C ALA A 16 -4.45 13.99 -7.78
N VAL A 17 -3.90 13.53 -8.90
CA VAL A 17 -2.47 13.54 -9.19
C VAL A 17 -2.24 14.44 -10.39
N GLU A 18 -1.34 15.40 -10.27
CA GLU A 18 -0.83 16.20 -11.38
C GLU A 18 0.52 15.63 -11.83
N ASP A 19 0.64 15.32 -13.11
CA ASP A 19 1.88 14.81 -13.68
C ASP A 19 2.88 15.95 -14.00
N ALA A 20 4.11 15.58 -14.37
CA ALA A 20 5.15 16.56 -14.69
C ALA A 20 4.87 17.41 -15.96
N ARG A 21 3.81 17.09 -16.72
CA ARG A 21 3.33 17.87 -17.87
C ARG A 21 2.16 18.79 -17.50
N GLY A 22 1.75 18.81 -16.23
CA GLY A 22 0.60 19.56 -15.74
C GLY A 22 -0.75 18.88 -16.01
N ASN A 23 -0.78 17.63 -16.51
CA ASN A 23 -2.05 16.94 -16.67
C ASN A 23 -2.54 16.46 -15.31
N ARG A 24 -3.83 16.68 -15.04
CA ARG A 24 -4.47 16.29 -13.79
C ARG A 24 -5.31 15.02 -13.97
N TRP A 25 -5.06 14.05 -13.10
CA TRP A 25 -5.70 12.74 -13.07
C TRP A 25 -6.54 12.63 -11.79
N PRO A 26 -7.87 12.44 -11.89
CA PRO A 26 -8.72 12.29 -10.71
C PRO A 26 -8.34 11.09 -9.85
N GLY A 27 -8.26 11.30 -8.53
CA GLY A 27 -8.10 10.24 -7.54
C GLY A 27 -9.42 9.91 -6.83
N VAL A 28 -9.34 9.17 -5.72
CA VAL A 28 -10.54 8.77 -4.95
C VAL A 28 -11.09 9.94 -4.10
N GLY A 29 -10.25 10.91 -3.73
CA GLY A 29 -10.67 12.07 -2.93
C GLY A 29 -10.93 11.78 -1.45
N VAL A 30 -10.34 10.72 -0.91
CA VAL A 30 -10.42 10.38 0.53
C VAL A 30 -9.49 11.28 1.35
N VAL A 31 -8.31 11.56 0.79
CA VAL A 31 -7.33 12.52 1.30
C VAL A 31 -7.57 13.84 0.56
N PRO A 32 -7.86 14.95 1.26
CA PRO A 32 -8.28 16.21 0.63
C PRO A 32 -7.09 17.04 0.11
N TRP A 33 -6.12 16.38 -0.52
CA TRP A 33 -4.87 16.98 -1.00
C TRP A 33 -4.66 16.64 -2.48
N LEU A 34 -3.86 17.48 -3.14
CA LEU A 34 -3.36 17.28 -4.51
C LEU A 34 -1.91 16.79 -4.44
N THR A 35 -1.64 15.70 -5.17
CA THR A 35 -0.30 15.15 -5.38
C THR A 35 0.29 15.76 -6.65
N VAL A 36 1.46 16.38 -6.59
CA VAL A 36 2.12 17.01 -7.74
C VAL A 36 3.47 16.35 -8.02
N MET A 37 3.62 15.76 -9.20
CA MET A 37 4.88 15.15 -9.66
C MET A 37 5.84 16.23 -10.15
N ILE A 38 6.92 16.45 -9.41
CA ILE A 38 7.95 17.44 -9.76
C ILE A 38 9.10 16.80 -10.56
N GLY A 39 9.06 16.96 -11.88
CA GLY A 39 10.16 16.67 -12.82
C GLY A 39 10.69 15.22 -12.82
N ARG A 40 11.92 15.01 -13.34
CA ARG A 40 12.58 13.69 -13.49
C ARG A 40 13.03 13.05 -12.17
N SER A 41 12.55 13.57 -11.04
CA SER A 41 12.89 13.14 -9.68
C SER A 41 11.67 12.53 -9.02
N MET A 42 11.84 11.47 -8.21
CA MET A 42 10.78 10.91 -7.35
C MET A 42 10.41 11.83 -6.17
N ALA A 43 10.51 13.15 -6.37
CA ALA A 43 10.12 14.13 -5.41
C ALA A 43 8.62 14.40 -5.58
N LEU A 44 7.91 14.47 -4.45
CA LEU A 44 6.48 14.71 -4.42
C LEU A 44 6.21 15.98 -3.61
N ALA A 45 5.37 16.85 -4.16
CA ALA A 45 4.77 17.93 -3.40
C ALA A 45 3.30 17.62 -3.12
N LEU A 46 2.86 17.95 -1.91
CA LEU A 46 1.47 17.83 -1.49
C LEU A 46 0.93 19.23 -1.24
N THR A 47 -0.24 19.53 -1.78
CA THR A 47 -0.88 20.83 -1.56
C THR A 47 -2.35 20.68 -1.17
N LYS A 48 -2.85 21.64 -0.39
CA LYS A 48 -4.26 21.79 -0.04
C LYS A 48 -4.69 23.20 -0.41
N GLY A 49 -5.59 23.33 -1.39
CA GLY A 49 -6.02 24.65 -1.89
C GLY A 49 -4.85 25.50 -2.41
N GLY A 50 -3.86 24.89 -3.05
CA GLY A 50 -2.66 25.56 -3.57
C GLY A 50 -1.58 25.87 -2.54
N SER A 51 -1.81 25.63 -1.25
CA SER A 51 -0.79 25.80 -0.20
C SER A 51 -0.07 24.49 0.07
N PRO A 52 1.27 24.48 0.28
CA PRO A 52 1.99 23.30 0.74
C PRO A 52 1.37 22.77 2.03
N VAL A 53 1.20 21.44 2.11
CA VAL A 53 0.81 20.80 3.38
C VAL A 53 2.05 20.46 4.20
N GLY A 54 1.86 20.28 5.50
CA GLY A 54 2.93 19.97 6.46
C GLY A 54 3.57 18.59 6.26
N PRO A 55 4.08 17.95 7.33
CA PRO A 55 4.78 16.67 7.20
C PRO A 55 3.91 15.59 6.53
N ASP A 56 4.56 14.68 5.80
CA ASP A 56 3.92 13.57 5.10
C ASP A 56 3.06 12.72 6.05
N GLY A 57 1.98 12.16 5.50
CA GLY A 57 1.05 11.30 6.20
C GLY A 57 -0.33 11.92 6.42
N PHE A 58 -1.33 11.08 6.28
CA PHE A 58 -2.73 11.35 6.52
C PHE A 58 -3.31 10.23 7.37
N ALA A 59 -3.82 10.59 8.55
CA ALA A 59 -4.51 9.66 9.44
C ALA A 59 -5.89 10.21 9.79
N ARG A 60 -6.96 9.52 9.39
CA ARG A 60 -8.34 9.88 9.73
C ARG A 60 -9.20 8.63 9.88
N GLY A 61 -9.81 8.46 11.05
CA GLY A 61 -10.60 7.27 11.36
C GLY A 61 -9.75 6.00 11.28
N SER A 62 -10.11 5.07 10.40
CA SER A 62 -9.38 3.82 10.18
C SER A 62 -8.47 3.84 8.94
N ILE A 63 -8.16 5.03 8.42
CA ILE A 63 -7.28 5.21 7.26
C ILE A 63 -5.95 5.77 7.76
N PHE A 64 -4.86 5.10 7.38
CA PHE A 64 -3.51 5.63 7.37
C PHE A 64 -3.02 5.65 5.93
N ALA A 65 -2.48 6.78 5.49
CA ALA A 65 -1.86 6.89 4.19
C ALA A 65 -0.65 7.82 4.22
N ALA A 66 0.46 7.45 3.59
CA ALA A 66 1.68 8.27 3.54
C ALA A 66 2.43 8.04 2.23
N TYR A 67 3.23 9.01 1.79
CA TYR A 67 4.13 8.78 0.65
C TYR A 67 5.31 7.88 1.05
N LEU A 68 5.87 8.11 2.24
CA LEU A 68 6.94 7.31 2.80
C LEU A 68 6.46 5.89 3.14
N HIS A 69 7.34 4.92 2.88
CA HIS A 69 7.13 3.53 3.29
C HIS A 69 7.52 3.35 4.75
N VAL A 70 6.56 2.93 5.58
CA VAL A 70 6.81 2.62 6.98
C VAL A 70 7.23 1.16 7.08
N HIS A 71 8.43 0.93 7.60
CA HIS A 71 8.83 -0.42 7.98
C HIS A 71 8.29 -0.76 9.37
N PHE A 72 7.39 -1.75 9.47
CA PHE A 72 6.75 -2.09 10.75
C PHE A 72 7.72 -2.55 11.84
N ALA A 73 8.86 -3.18 11.52
CA ALA A 73 9.84 -3.52 12.55
C ALA A 73 10.43 -2.26 13.23
N GLY A 74 10.52 -1.15 12.50
CA GLY A 74 10.95 0.15 13.04
C GLY A 74 9.82 0.93 13.74
N ASN A 75 8.55 0.53 13.56
CA ASN A 75 7.40 1.14 14.21
C ASN A 75 6.34 0.08 14.56
N MET A 76 6.68 -0.77 15.52
CA MET A 76 5.80 -1.86 15.99
C MET A 76 4.48 -1.33 16.58
N GLY A 77 4.46 -0.09 17.07
CA GLY A 77 3.23 0.57 17.53
C GLY A 77 2.21 0.76 16.41
N ALA A 78 2.65 1.21 15.24
CA ALA A 78 1.80 1.33 14.05
C ALA A 78 1.26 -0.03 13.61
N ALA A 79 2.12 -1.05 13.56
CA ALA A 79 1.75 -2.42 13.22
C ALA A 79 0.63 -2.95 14.14
N ARG A 80 0.81 -2.82 15.47
CA ARG A 80 -0.18 -3.28 16.46
C ARG A 80 -1.52 -2.55 16.34
N ARG A 81 -1.50 -1.24 16.09
CA ARG A 81 -2.73 -0.46 15.90
C ARG A 81 -3.48 -0.90 14.66
N PHE A 82 -2.77 -1.12 13.56
CA PHE A 82 -3.35 -1.58 12.32
C PHE A 82 -3.95 -2.98 12.45
N THR A 83 -3.23 -3.95 13.01
CA THR A 83 -3.75 -5.31 13.22
C THR A 83 -4.95 -5.34 14.16
N THR A 84 -4.91 -4.58 15.25
CA THR A 84 -6.06 -4.44 16.18
C THR A 84 -7.30 -3.91 15.45
N ALA A 85 -7.14 -2.92 14.56
CA ALA A 85 -8.23 -2.39 13.77
C ALA A 85 -8.78 -3.43 12.76
N CYS A 86 -7.91 -4.25 12.17
CA CYS A 86 -8.29 -5.38 11.30
C CYS A 86 -9.12 -6.41 12.05
N GLU A 87 -8.67 -6.84 13.22
CA GLU A 87 -9.41 -7.79 14.07
C GLU A 87 -10.78 -7.24 14.48
N ALA A 88 -10.83 -5.96 14.90
CA ALA A 88 -12.08 -5.32 15.26
C ALA A 88 -13.06 -5.25 14.08
N TYR A 89 -12.57 -4.98 12.87
CA TYR A 89 -13.41 -4.99 11.66
C TYR A 89 -13.87 -6.41 11.30
N ALA A 90 -12.99 -7.42 11.37
CA ALA A 90 -13.35 -8.80 11.12
C ALA A 90 -14.46 -9.30 12.07
N ARG A 91 -14.38 -8.98 13.36
CA ARG A 91 -15.45 -9.31 14.33
C ARG A 91 -16.80 -8.70 13.96
N LYS A 92 -16.81 -7.48 13.40
CA LYS A 92 -18.04 -6.84 12.90
C LYS A 92 -18.59 -7.58 11.68
N LEU A 93 -17.74 -8.05 10.78
CA LEU A 93 -18.15 -8.82 9.60
C LEU A 93 -18.71 -10.21 9.95
N THR A 94 -18.27 -10.81 11.06
CA THR A 94 -18.77 -12.11 11.54
C THR A 94 -20.03 -11.99 12.40
N ALA A 95 -20.52 -10.77 12.66
CA ALA A 95 -21.77 -10.58 13.37
C ALA A 95 -22.94 -11.07 12.51
N PRO A 96 -23.98 -11.71 13.09
CA PRO A 96 -25.03 -12.42 12.36
C PRO A 96 -25.83 -11.57 11.35
N ASN A 97 -25.71 -10.23 11.38
CA ASN A 97 -26.45 -9.30 10.53
C ASN A 97 -25.60 -8.57 9.48
N VAL A 98 -24.35 -8.99 9.21
CA VAL A 98 -23.50 -8.36 8.20
C VAL A 98 -23.31 -9.29 6.99
N SER A 99 -23.96 -8.95 5.88
CA SER A 99 -23.77 -9.63 4.60
C SER A 99 -22.45 -9.20 3.96
N VAL A 100 -21.42 -10.03 4.10
CA VAL A 100 -20.15 -9.85 3.37
C VAL A 100 -20.21 -10.65 2.07
N HIS A 101 -20.04 -10.00 0.92
CA HIS A 101 -19.70 -10.70 -0.31
C HIS A 101 -18.31 -11.32 -0.13
N LYS A 102 -18.25 -12.60 0.23
CA LYS A 102 -17.00 -13.35 0.37
C LYS A 102 -16.27 -13.32 -0.98
N LEU A 103 -15.17 -12.58 -1.07
CA LEU A 103 -14.23 -12.74 -2.17
C LEU A 103 -13.60 -14.12 -1.98
N SER A 104 -14.03 -15.09 -2.79
CA SER A 104 -13.49 -16.45 -2.81
C SER A 104 -12.01 -16.39 -3.18
N ALA A 105 -11.12 -16.38 -2.20
CA ALA A 105 -9.70 -16.60 -2.40
C ALA A 105 -9.51 -18.04 -2.90
N ARG A 106 -9.27 -18.20 -4.21
CA ARG A 106 -8.79 -19.47 -4.76
C ARG A 106 -7.44 -19.76 -4.11
N LYS A 107 -7.31 -20.89 -3.40
CA LYS A 107 -6.05 -21.37 -2.84
C LYS A 107 -4.99 -21.40 -3.96
N ALA A 108 -3.99 -20.54 -3.88
CA ALA A 108 -2.80 -20.64 -4.69
C ALA A 108 -1.96 -21.82 -4.15
N THR A 109 -2.19 -23.00 -4.70
CA THR A 109 -1.33 -24.18 -4.46
C THR A 109 -0.01 -23.96 -5.19
N ALA A 110 0.96 -23.34 -4.53
CA ALA A 110 2.32 -23.24 -5.04
C ALA A 110 2.97 -24.64 -5.02
N ARG A 111 3.05 -25.25 -6.20
CA ARG A 111 3.77 -26.52 -6.42
C ARG A 111 5.26 -26.24 -6.29
N ARG A 112 5.86 -26.72 -5.20
CA ARG A 112 7.30 -26.74 -4.94
C ARG A 112 7.96 -27.65 -5.98
N THR A 113 8.64 -27.09 -6.97
CA THR A 113 9.56 -27.86 -7.83
C THR A 113 10.88 -28.02 -7.09
N THR A 114 11.17 -29.24 -6.65
CA THR A 114 12.49 -29.66 -6.18
C THR A 114 13.44 -29.77 -7.38
N ALA A 115 14.42 -28.87 -7.47
CA ALA A 115 15.56 -29.05 -8.36
C ALA A 115 16.58 -29.94 -7.63
N SER A 116 16.75 -31.19 -8.09
CA SER A 116 17.79 -32.09 -7.65
C SER A 116 19.09 -31.81 -8.41
N ALA A 117 20.16 -31.54 -7.67
CA ALA A 117 21.52 -31.42 -8.15
C ALA A 117 21.99 -32.73 -8.81
N GLY A 118 22.39 -32.65 -10.07
CA GLY A 118 23.12 -33.70 -10.78
C GLY A 118 24.60 -33.34 -10.85
N THR A 119 25.42 -34.03 -10.07
CA THR A 119 26.87 -34.08 -10.19
C THR A 119 27.26 -34.78 -11.48
N ASN A 120 28.14 -34.19 -12.29
CA ASN A 120 28.81 -34.91 -13.37
C ASN A 120 30.33 -34.79 -13.23
N GLN A 121 30.96 -35.89 -12.83
CA GLN A 121 32.40 -36.11 -12.90
C GLN A 121 32.78 -36.49 -14.34
N GLY A 122 33.92 -36.03 -14.83
CA GLY A 122 34.48 -36.52 -16.08
C GLY A 122 35.67 -35.70 -16.59
N ALA A 123 36.85 -35.91 -16.02
CA ALA A 123 38.11 -35.75 -16.75
C ALA A 123 38.30 -36.98 -17.68
N PRO A 124 39.02 -36.88 -18.81
CA PRO A 124 40.48 -37.09 -18.72
C PRO A 124 41.35 -36.24 -19.68
N GLN A 125 42.58 -36.04 -19.21
CA GLN A 125 43.88 -35.92 -19.89
C GLN A 125 43.95 -35.74 -21.43
N ALA A 126 44.60 -34.64 -21.86
CA ALA A 126 45.84 -34.62 -22.62
C ALA A 126 46.48 -33.22 -22.54
#